data_AF-A0A7X9C3J7-F1
#
_entry.id   AF-A0A7X9C3J7-F1
#
_cell.length_a   1.000
_cell.length_b   1.000
_cell.length_c   1.000
_cell.angle_alpha   90.00
_cell.angle_beta   90.00
_cell.angle_gamma   90.00
#
_symmetry.space_group_name_H-M   'P 1'
#
loop_
_entity.id
_entity.type
_entity.pdbx_description
1 polymer ?
#
loop_
_entity_poly.entity_id
_entity_poly.type
_entity_poly.pdbx_seq_one_letter_code
_entity_poly.pdbx_strand_id
1 'polypeptide(L)' 'MKRRKPLGALIASFIKDEYEKSGMSKWAFGTKHGITHPMIQKILESSEELILKSNTIDSILIEFDLTLVELADRYVEYYE' A
#
# COMPACT_ATOMS: atom_id res chain seq x y z
N MET A 1 1.04 -22.57 -10.85
CA MET A 1 2.34 -21.84 -10.83
C MET A 1 2.15 -20.69 -9.85
N LYS A 2 2.75 -20.75 -8.64
CA LYS A 2 2.53 -19.74 -7.60
C LYS A 2 2.99 -18.37 -8.12
N ARG A 3 2.07 -17.44 -8.38
CA ARG A 3 2.42 -16.09 -8.85
C ARG A 3 2.52 -15.16 -7.64
N ARG A 4 3.63 -14.43 -7.53
CA ARG A 4 3.81 -13.41 -6.50
C ARG A 4 2.90 -12.23 -6.84
N LYS A 5 2.21 -11.64 -5.84
CA LYS A 5 1.52 -10.36 -6.04
C LYS A 5 2.55 -9.32 -6.54
N PRO A 6 2.18 -8.47 -7.51
CA PRO A 6 3.04 -7.36 -7.89
C PRO A 6 3.24 -6.43 -6.69
N LEU A 7 4.42 -5.82 -6.58
CA LEU A 7 4.79 -4.98 -5.43
C LEU A 7 3.76 -3.88 -5.13
N GLY A 8 3.21 -3.26 -6.18
CA GLY A 8 2.15 -2.26 -6.01
C GLY A 8 0.88 -2.80 -5.36
N ALA A 9 0.53 -4.08 -5.56
CA ALA A 9 -0.59 -4.72 -4.89
C ALA A 9 -0.30 -5.00 -3.42
N LEU A 10 0.93 -5.40 -3.06
CA LEU A 10 1.34 -5.57 -1.65
C LEU A 10 1.24 -4.24 -0.88
N ILE A 11 1.75 -3.16 -1.48
CA ILE A 11 1.68 -1.81 -0.89
C ILE A 11 0.22 -1.35 -0.77
N ALA A 12 -0.61 -1.62 -1.79
CA ALA A 12 -2.02 -1.26 -1.75
C ALA A 12 -2.77 -1.99 -0.63
N SER A 13 -2.53 -3.30 -0.44
CA SER A 13 -3.09 -4.07 0.67
C SER A 13 -2.66 -3.50 2.01
N PHE A 14 -1.36 -3.22 2.19
CA PHE A 14 -0.86 -2.61 3.42
C PHE A 14 -1.53 -1.26 3.73
N ILE A 15 -1.61 -0.37 2.75
CA ILE A 15 -2.22 0.96 2.95
C ILE A 15 -3.72 0.86 3.23
N LYS A 16 -4.43 -0.09 2.61
CA LYS A 16 -5.84 -0.35 2.91
C LYS A 16 -6.02 -0.75 4.37
N ASP A 17 -5.23 -1.70 4.84
CA ASP A 17 -5.33 -2.18 6.22
C ASP A 17 -5.00 -1.08 7.24
N GLU A 18 -3.93 -0.30 6.99
CA GLU A 18 -3.57 0.81 7.88
C GLU A 18 -4.62 1.92 7.86
N TYR A 19 -5.22 2.20 6.71
CA TYR A 19 -6.33 3.14 6.59
C TYR A 19 -7.54 2.66 7.41
N GLU A 20 -7.96 1.40 7.26
CA GLU A 20 -9.09 0.83 7.99
C GLU A 20 -8.86 0.83 9.51
N LYS A 21 -7.65 0.47 9.97
CA LYS A 21 -7.28 0.51 11.38
C LYS A 21 -7.25 1.93 11.96
N SER A 22 -6.93 2.93 11.13
CA SER A 22 -6.76 4.30 11.61
C SER A 22 -8.07 4.97 12.03
N GLY A 23 -9.21 4.57 11.46
CA GLY A 23 -10.49 5.26 11.61
C GLY A 23 -10.51 6.69 11.07
N MET A 24 -9.49 7.11 10.31
CA MET A 24 -9.34 8.46 9.78
C MET A 24 -10.11 8.64 8.47
N SER A 25 -10.43 9.89 8.12
CA SER A 25 -10.87 10.21 6.76
C SER A 25 -9.69 10.06 5.78
N LYS A 26 -9.99 9.77 4.49
CA LYS A 26 -8.96 9.68 3.43
C LYS A 26 -8.04 10.90 3.38
N TRP A 27 -8.59 12.10 3.66
CA TRP A 27 -7.82 13.35 3.68
C TRP A 27 -6.88 13.42 4.89
N ALA A 28 -7.39 13.14 6.09
CA ALA A 28 -6.57 13.15 7.31
C ALA A 28 -5.46 12.09 7.26
N PHE A 29 -5.79 10.88 6.78
CA PHE A 29 -4.82 9.80 6.60
C PHE A 29 -3.72 10.20 5.60
N GLY A 30 -4.11 10.74 4.44
CA GLY A 30 -3.16 11.20 3.43
C GLY A 30 -2.22 12.30 3.96
N THR A 31 -2.77 13.31 4.64
CA THR A 31 -1.98 14.39 5.25
C THR A 31 -1.01 13.87 6.31
N LYS A 32 -1.45 12.93 7.16
CA LYS A 32 -0.62 12.34 8.21
C LYS A 32 0.59 11.61 7.64
N HIS A 33 0.40 10.88 6.55
CA HIS A 33 1.40 9.99 5.96
C HIS A 33 2.05 10.55 4.68
N GLY A 34 1.89 11.85 4.39
CA GLY A 34 2.45 12.46 3.18
C GLY A 34 1.95 11.87 1.86
N ILE A 35 0.82 11.15 1.84
CA ILE A 35 0.23 10.56 0.64
C ILE A 35 -0.86 11.48 0.11
N THR A 36 -0.82 11.81 -1.18
CA THR A 36 -1.84 12.68 -1.77
C THR A 36 -3.21 12.03 -1.74
N HIS A 37 -4.25 12.84 -1.53
CA HIS A 37 -5.64 12.34 -1.49
C HIS A 37 -6.04 11.54 -2.74
N PRO A 38 -5.68 11.96 -3.98
CA PRO A 38 -5.94 11.15 -5.18
C PRO A 38 -5.23 9.79 -5.15
N MET A 39 -4.04 9.71 -4.56
CA MET A 39 -3.31 8.44 -4.43
C MET A 39 -3.99 7.52 -3.43
N ILE A 40 -4.41 8.02 -2.26
CA ILE A 40 -5.20 7.24 -1.30
C ILE A 40 -6.48 6.73 -1.97
N GLN A 41 -7.21 7.60 -2.67
CA GLN A 41 -8.42 7.20 -3.37
C GLN A 41 -8.13 6.08 -4.39
N LYS A 42 -7.10 6.25 -5.22
CA LYS A 42 -6.68 5.26 -6.21
C LYS A 42 -6.30 3.92 -5.56
N ILE A 43 -5.59 3.94 -4.44
CA ILE A 43 -5.20 2.74 -3.70
C ILE A 43 -6.43 2.00 -3.18
N LEU A 44 -7.34 2.73 -2.51
CA LEU A 44 -8.53 2.14 -1.89
C LEU A 44 -9.49 1.55 -2.94
N GLU A 45 -9.61 2.19 -4.10
CA GLU A 45 -10.53 1.78 -5.18
C GLU A 45 -9.93 0.73 -6.13
N SER A 46 -8.60 0.54 -6.15
CA SER A 46 -7.97 -0.47 -7.02
C SER A 46 -8.14 -1.88 -6.46
N SER A 47 -8.61 -2.81 -7.29
CA SER A 47 -8.79 -4.20 -6.87
C SER A 47 -7.51 -5.02 -6.97
N GLU A 48 -6.74 -5.00 -8.07
CA GLU A 48 -5.67 -6.02 -8.26
C GLU A 48 -4.41 -5.57 -9.03
N GLU A 49 -4.45 -4.52 -9.86
CA GLU A 49 -3.31 -4.11 -10.71
C GLU A 49 -2.88 -2.66 -10.50
N LEU A 50 -2.66 -2.27 -9.25
CA LEU A 50 -2.14 -0.93 -8.99
C LEU A 50 -0.66 -0.84 -9.38
N ILE A 51 -0.38 -0.19 -10.51
CA ILE A 51 0.98 0.18 -10.89
C ILE A 51 1.34 1.49 -10.17
N LEU A 52 2.18 1.38 -9.14
CA LEU A 52 2.82 2.50 -8.47
C LEU A 52 4.21 2.72 -9.07
N LYS A 53 4.63 3.98 -9.19
CA LYS A 53 6.01 4.31 -9.56
C LYS A 53 6.94 3.95 -8.39
N SER A 54 8.16 3.48 -8.69
CA SER A 54 9.12 3.05 -7.66
C SER A 54 9.37 4.12 -6.59
N ASN A 55 9.54 5.37 -7.00
CA ASN A 55 9.70 6.51 -6.11
C ASN A 55 8.50 6.75 -5.19
N THR A 56 7.27 6.44 -5.62
CA THR A 56 6.09 6.48 -4.73
C THR A 56 6.13 5.35 -3.71
N ILE A 57 6.56 4.15 -4.12
CA ILE A 57 6.70 3.00 -3.24
C ILE A 57 7.76 3.30 -2.17
N ASP A 58 8.92 3.81 -2.57
CA ASP A 58 10.01 4.15 -1.66
C ASP A 58 9.58 5.21 -0.64
N SER A 59 8.87 6.27 -1.07
CA SER A 59 8.34 7.28 -0.14
C SER A 59 7.36 6.69 0.87
N ILE A 60 6.49 5.76 0.46
CA ILE A 60 5.55 5.10 1.36
C ILE A 60 6.33 4.22 2.36
N LEU A 61 7.27 3.42 1.91
CA LEU A 61 8.07 2.55 2.78
C LEU A 61 8.84 3.34 3.83
N ILE A 62 9.44 4.48 3.43
CA ILE A 62 10.14 5.38 4.34
C ILE A 62 9.20 5.98 5.39
N GLU A 63 8.02 6.46 4.97
CA GLU A 63 7.05 7.07 5.88
C GLU A 63 6.56 6.10 6.96
N PHE A 64 6.39 4.83 6.61
CA PHE A 64 5.92 3.80 7.53
C PHE A 64 7.06 3.06 8.26
N ASP A 65 8.31 3.47 8.05
CA ASP A 65 9.51 2.81 8.58
C ASP A 65 9.50 1.29 8.31
N LEU A 66 9.24 0.93 7.05
CA LEU A 66 9.09 -0.46 6.60
C LEU A 66 10.09 -0.79 5.49
N THR A 67 10.59 -2.02 5.52
CA THR A 67 11.34 -2.61 4.42
C THR A 67 10.42 -3.39 3.47
N LEU A 68 10.87 -3.56 2.23
CA LEU A 68 10.21 -4.43 1.26
C LEU A 68 10.07 -5.88 1.75
N VAL A 69 11.04 -6.36 2.54
CA VAL A 69 11.06 -7.72 3.07
C VAL A 69 9.95 -7.88 4.11
N GLU A 70 9.82 -6.94 5.05
CA GLU A 70 8.75 -6.97 6.06
C GLU A 70 7.36 -6.86 5.44
N LEU A 71 7.21 -6.02 4.41
CA LEU A 71 5.96 -5.91 3.67
C LEU A 71 5.62 -7.24 2.96
N ALA A 72 6.61 -7.88 2.35
CA ALA A 72 6.45 -9.17 1.72
C ALA A 72 6.08 -10.25 2.75
N ASP A 73 6.74 -10.32 3.89
CA ASP A 73 6.45 -11.32 4.93
C ASP A 73 5.01 -11.19 5.48
N ARG A 74 4.48 -9.97 5.54
CA ARG A 74 3.11 -9.70 6.01
C ARG A 74 2.02 -10.00 4.96
N TYR A 75 2.31 -9.83 3.67
CA TYR A 75 1.29 -9.82 2.61
C TYR A 75 1.54 -10.79 1.45
N VAL A 76 2.64 -11.56 1.47
CA VAL A 76 2.84 -12.67 0.53
C VAL A 76 1.92 -13.82 0.94
N GLU A 77 0.66 -13.71 0.53
CA GLU A 77 -0.20 -14.86 0.37
C GLU A 77 0.10 -15.49 -0.98
N TYR A 78 0.48 -16.76 -0.97
CA TYR A 78 0.54 -17.58 -2.18
C TYR A 78 -0.90 -17.85 -2.62
N TYR A 79 -1.33 -17.26 -3.74
CA TYR A 79 -2.58 -17.68 -4.38
C TYR A 79 -2.33 -19.03 -5.06
N GLU A 80 -3.14 -20.03 -4.73
CA GLU A 80 -3.19 -21.33 -5.43
C GLU A 80 -3.76 -21.19 -6.84
#